data_AF-A0A349XWR4-F1
#
_entry.id   AF-A0A349XWR4-F1
#
_cell.length_a   1.000
_cell.length_b   1.000
_cell.length_c   1.000
_cell.angle_alpha   90.00
_cell.angle_beta   90.00
_cell.angle_gamma   90.00
#
_symmetry.space_group_name_H-M   'P 1'
#
loop_
_entity.id
_entity.type
_entity.pdbx_description
1 polymer ?
#
loop_
_entity_poly.entity_id
_entity_poly.type
_entity_poly.pdbx_seq_one_letter_code
_entity_poly.pdbx_strand_id
1 'polypeptide(L)'
;MSAGLSIATGLLTEAGKAPSAIDALLLAGAAGQFIAASAEQSSYADFVSRQEALRYRAAMTSALVSFIDQVEQQSPDTMQAASSAASSSARSLIAAIVSDLNEVIGRLPSVRRLSVSRDTDAWLIAQHLSGDTPARLEAVYADLVARNDPSHPAQLPAGDVEFLERS
;
A
#
# COMPACT_ATOMS: atom_id res chain seq x y z
N MET A 1 -2.56 -7.94 1.43
CA MET A 1 -2.45 -7.84 -0.05
C MET A 1 -1.06 -7.38 -0.53
N SER A 2 0.00 -7.54 0.28
CA SER A 2 1.36 -7.12 -0.09
C SER A 2 2.22 -8.25 -0.68
N ALA A 3 1.84 -9.52 -0.49
CA ALA A 3 2.66 -10.66 -0.91
C ALA A 3 2.84 -10.74 -2.42
N GLY A 4 1.75 -10.60 -3.20
CA GLY A 4 1.82 -10.63 -4.67
C GLY A 4 2.69 -9.52 -5.24
N LEU A 5 2.51 -8.28 -4.76
CA LEU A 5 3.38 -7.14 -5.12
C LEU A 5 4.83 -7.36 -4.68
N SER A 6 5.08 -7.91 -3.49
CA SER A 6 6.43 -8.21 -3.02
C SER A 6 7.12 -9.25 -3.90
N ILE A 7 6.40 -10.29 -4.32
CA ILE A 7 6.90 -11.31 -5.24
C ILE A 7 7.19 -10.67 -6.60
N ALA A 8 6.27 -9.88 -7.14
CA ALA A 8 6.47 -9.18 -8.41
C ALA A 8 7.70 -8.28 -8.39
N THR A 9 7.88 -7.47 -7.36
CA THR A 9 9.05 -6.59 -7.21
C THR A 9 10.34 -7.40 -7.10
N GLY A 10 10.32 -8.54 -6.39
CA GLY A 10 11.45 -9.46 -6.33
C GLY A 10 11.80 -10.03 -7.71
N LEU A 11 10.81 -10.48 -8.46
CA LEU A 11 10.99 -10.99 -9.83
C LEU A 11 11.53 -9.93 -10.79
N LEU A 12 11.05 -8.68 -10.71
CA LEU A 12 11.58 -7.57 -11.50
C LEU A 12 13.03 -7.22 -11.13
N THR A 13 13.39 -7.36 -9.85
CA THR A 13 14.77 -7.17 -9.39
C THR A 13 15.69 -8.24 -9.95
N GLU A 14 15.24 -9.50 -9.99
CA GLU A 14 16.02 -10.60 -10.58
C GLU A 14 16.05 -10.54 -12.11
N ALA A 15 14.99 -10.04 -12.76
CA ALA A 15 14.97 -9.79 -14.19
C ALA A 15 16.10 -8.83 -14.62
N GLY A 16 16.33 -7.77 -13.85
CA GLY A 16 17.42 -6.82 -14.10
C GLY A 16 18.84 -7.40 -13.92
N LYS A 17 18.97 -8.58 -13.32
CA LYS A 17 20.24 -9.30 -13.13
C LYS A 17 20.37 -10.52 -14.04
N ALA A 18 19.35 -10.82 -14.84
CA ALA A 18 19.32 -12.03 -15.64
C ALA A 18 20.45 -12.00 -16.70
N PRO A 19 21.11 -13.15 -16.95
CA PRO A 19 22.23 -13.22 -17.89
C PRO A 19 21.80 -13.12 -19.36
N SER A 20 20.52 -13.37 -19.65
CA SER A 20 19.95 -13.28 -20.99
C SER A 20 18.67 -12.45 -20.99
N ALA A 21 18.43 -11.75 -22.12
CA ALA A 21 17.22 -10.95 -22.32
C ALA A 21 15.94 -11.81 -22.26
N ILE A 22 16.01 -13.06 -22.73
CA ILE A 22 14.86 -13.98 -22.70
C ILE A 22 14.52 -14.38 -21.26
N ASP A 23 15.53 -14.68 -20.44
CA ASP A 23 15.31 -14.99 -19.01
C ASP A 23 14.75 -13.76 -18.27
N ALA A 24 15.27 -12.56 -18.58
CA ALA A 24 14.77 -11.31 -18.04
C ALA A 24 13.28 -11.11 -18.37
N LEU A 25 12.89 -11.34 -19.63
CA LEU A 25 11.50 -11.22 -20.08
C LEU A 25 10.58 -12.30 -19.49
N LEU A 26 11.07 -13.52 -19.26
CA LEU A 26 10.31 -14.56 -18.56
C LEU A 26 10.01 -14.15 -17.12
N LEU A 27 11.01 -13.62 -16.40
CA LEU A 27 10.84 -13.10 -15.05
C LEU A 27 9.91 -11.87 -15.02
N ALA A 28 10.07 -10.95 -15.97
CA ALA A 28 9.18 -9.79 -16.10
C ALA A 28 7.74 -10.21 -16.42
N GLY A 29 7.54 -11.21 -17.28
CA GLY A 29 6.22 -11.78 -17.60
C GLY A 29 5.56 -12.41 -16.37
N ALA A 30 6.31 -13.18 -15.57
CA ALA A 30 5.83 -13.72 -14.30
C ALA A 30 5.47 -12.59 -13.32
N ALA A 31 6.32 -11.56 -13.20
CA ALA A 31 6.01 -10.39 -12.39
C ALA A 31 4.70 -9.70 -12.84
N GLY A 32 4.51 -9.55 -14.15
CA GLY A 32 3.28 -9.00 -14.74
C GLY A 32 2.03 -9.77 -14.33
N GLN A 33 2.09 -11.10 -14.26
CA GLN A 33 0.97 -11.92 -13.77
C GLN A 33 0.67 -11.67 -12.29
N PHE A 34 1.69 -11.58 -11.43
CA PHE A 34 1.50 -11.26 -10.02
C PHE A 34 0.96 -9.84 -9.81
N ILE A 35 1.40 -8.87 -10.62
CA ILE A 35 0.87 -7.50 -10.60
C ILE A 35 -0.60 -7.50 -11.01
N ALA A 36 -0.96 -8.18 -12.11
CA ALA A 36 -2.34 -8.28 -12.58
C ALA A 36 -3.25 -8.93 -11.53
N ALA A 37 -2.85 -10.07 -10.97
CA ALA A 37 -3.61 -10.75 -9.92
C ALA A 37 -3.76 -9.89 -8.65
N SER A 38 -2.72 -9.13 -8.28
CA SER A 38 -2.79 -8.20 -7.16
C SER A 38 -3.74 -7.03 -7.46
N ALA A 39 -3.75 -6.53 -8.69
CA ALA A 39 -4.64 -5.48 -9.13
C ALA A 39 -6.11 -5.93 -9.15
N GLU A 40 -6.42 -7.14 -9.61
CA GLU A 40 -7.78 -7.70 -9.56
C GLU A 40 -8.31 -7.80 -8.12
N GLN A 41 -7.44 -8.23 -7.20
CA GLN A 41 -7.77 -8.33 -5.77
C GLN A 41 -7.93 -6.97 -5.07
N SER A 42 -7.44 -5.88 -5.68
CA SER A 42 -7.46 -4.56 -5.05
C SER A 42 -8.87 -4.01 -4.80
N SER A 43 -9.85 -4.45 -5.58
CA SER A 43 -11.26 -4.10 -5.39
C SER A 43 -11.85 -4.64 -4.08
N TYR A 44 -11.26 -5.70 -3.52
CA TYR A 44 -11.65 -6.31 -2.25
C TYR A 44 -10.77 -5.84 -1.08
N ALA A 45 -9.92 -4.84 -1.32
CA ALA A 45 -9.00 -4.35 -0.31
C ALA A 45 -9.73 -3.53 0.77
N ASP A 46 -9.71 -4.03 2.00
CA ASP A 46 -10.18 -3.27 3.16
C ASP A 46 -9.02 -2.47 3.75
N PHE A 47 -8.92 -1.20 3.37
CA PHE A 47 -7.89 -0.29 3.88
C PHE A 47 -8.38 0.39 5.16
N VAL A 48 -7.56 0.35 6.20
CA VAL A 48 -7.91 0.94 7.50
C VAL A 48 -7.71 2.46 7.51
N SER A 49 -6.81 2.98 6.68
CA SER A 49 -6.45 4.41 6.66
C SER A 49 -6.07 4.93 5.29
N ARG A 50 -6.14 6.27 5.12
CA ARG A 50 -5.64 6.94 3.91
C ARG A 50 -4.19 6.61 3.63
N GLN A 51 -3.33 6.58 4.66
CA GLN A 51 -1.90 6.29 4.50
C GLN A 51 -1.66 4.88 3.96
N GLU A 52 -2.45 3.90 4.40
CA GLU A 52 -2.36 2.53 3.91
C GLU A 52 -2.75 2.43 2.43
N ALA A 53 -3.89 3.00 2.05
CA ALA A 53 -4.33 3.04 0.66
C ALA A 53 -3.34 3.80 -0.25
N LEU A 54 -2.76 4.91 0.24
CA LEU A 54 -1.70 5.65 -0.47
C LEU A 54 -0.44 4.81 -0.68
N ARG A 55 0.00 4.07 0.35
CA ARG A 55 1.15 3.16 0.24
C ARG A 55 0.89 2.06 -0.78
N TYR A 56 -0.30 1.47 -0.76
CA TYR A 56 -0.68 0.44 -1.74
C TYR A 56 -0.69 1.00 -3.17
N ARG A 57 -1.32 2.16 -3.39
CA ARG A 57 -1.33 2.85 -4.68
C ARG A 57 0.10 3.08 -5.18
N ALA A 58 0.96 3.67 -4.34
CA ALA A 58 2.35 3.96 -4.69
C ALA A 58 3.14 2.69 -5.05
N ALA A 59 3.00 1.62 -4.26
CA ALA A 59 3.65 0.35 -4.51
C ALA A 59 3.20 -0.28 -5.85
N MET A 60 1.89 -0.30 -6.12
CA MET A 60 1.33 -0.82 -7.37
C MET A 60 1.81 -0.01 -8.58
N THR A 61 1.76 1.33 -8.52
CA THR A 61 2.22 2.18 -9.63
C THR A 61 3.72 2.04 -9.85
N SER A 62 4.52 1.90 -8.79
CA SER A 62 5.96 1.69 -8.92
C SER A 62 6.27 0.34 -9.57
N ALA A 63 5.57 -0.74 -9.18
CA ALA A 63 5.76 -2.05 -9.77
C ALA A 63 5.40 -2.07 -11.27
N LEU A 64 4.32 -1.38 -11.66
CA LEU A 64 3.92 -1.24 -13.06
C LEU A 64 4.93 -0.43 -13.89
N VAL A 65 5.47 0.66 -13.33
CA VAL A 65 6.54 1.43 -14.00
C VAL A 65 7.79 0.57 -14.18
N SER A 66 8.23 -0.12 -13.14
CA SER A 66 9.39 -1.02 -13.24
C SER A 66 9.14 -2.17 -14.23
N PHE A 67 7.92 -2.71 -14.31
CA PHE A 67 7.55 -3.70 -15.31
C PHE A 67 7.67 -3.14 -16.74
N ILE A 68 7.15 -1.93 -16.98
CA ILE A 68 7.28 -1.24 -18.28
C ILE A 68 8.76 -1.08 -18.64
N ASP A 69 9.58 -0.57 -17.70
CA ASP A 69 11.00 -0.35 -17.94
C ASP A 69 11.74 -1.65 -18.29
N GLN A 70 11.45 -2.75 -17.57
CA GLN A 70 12.08 -4.05 -17.85
C GLN A 70 11.66 -4.61 -19.21
N VAL A 71 10.38 -4.52 -19.55
CA VAL A 71 9.88 -4.99 -20.86
C VAL A 71 10.47 -4.15 -21.99
N GLU A 72 10.53 -2.84 -21.85
CA GLU A 72 11.08 -1.94 -22.89
C GLU A 72 12.60 -2.10 -23.07
N GLN A 73 13.35 -2.30 -21.98
CA GLN A 73 14.81 -2.45 -22.05
C GLN A 73 15.28 -3.81 -22.58
N GLN A 74 14.54 -4.89 -22.28
CA GLN A 74 14.98 -6.25 -22.57
C GLN A 74 14.32 -6.84 -23.84
N SER A 75 13.32 -6.17 -24.41
CA SER A 75 12.62 -6.67 -25.59
C SER A 75 13.52 -6.70 -26.83
N PRO A 76 13.70 -7.85 -27.49
CA PRO A 76 14.31 -7.88 -28.82
C PRO A 76 13.35 -7.27 -29.86
N ASP A 77 13.91 -6.85 -31.01
CA ASP A 77 13.16 -6.26 -32.13
C ASP A 77 11.99 -7.15 -32.60
N THR A 78 12.17 -8.48 -32.54
CA THR A 78 11.14 -9.46 -32.92
C THR A 78 9.91 -9.44 -32.00
N MET A 79 10.03 -8.89 -30.79
CA MET A 79 8.97 -8.82 -29.78
C MET A 79 8.43 -7.40 -29.59
N GLN A 80 8.89 -6.41 -30.36
CA GLN A 80 8.53 -5.00 -30.21
C GLN A 80 7.02 -4.77 -30.09
N ALA A 81 6.21 -5.45 -30.90
CA ALA A 81 4.75 -5.30 -30.89
C ALA A 81 4.13 -5.81 -29.58
N ALA A 82 4.58 -6.97 -29.09
CA ALA A 82 4.08 -7.55 -27.85
C ALA A 82 4.49 -6.71 -26.64
N SER A 83 5.74 -6.26 -26.60
CA SER A 83 6.28 -5.39 -25.55
C SER A 83 5.56 -4.03 -25.52
N SER A 84 5.29 -3.44 -26.69
CA SER A 84 4.50 -2.19 -26.77
C SER A 84 3.08 -2.38 -26.24
N ALA A 85 2.42 -3.50 -26.57
CA ALA A 85 1.08 -3.82 -26.08
C ALA A 85 1.07 -4.02 -24.55
N ALA A 86 2.07 -4.71 -24.01
CA ALA A 86 2.23 -4.91 -22.57
C ALA A 86 2.45 -3.58 -21.83
N SER A 87 3.35 -2.73 -22.34
CA SER A 87 3.59 -1.40 -21.78
C SER A 87 2.35 -0.52 -21.82
N SER A 88 1.61 -0.53 -22.94
CA SER A 88 0.34 0.20 -23.06
C SER A 88 -0.69 -0.29 -22.05
N SER A 89 -0.83 -1.61 -21.89
CA SER A 89 -1.77 -2.21 -20.95
C SER A 89 -1.42 -1.86 -19.50
N ALA A 90 -0.13 -1.88 -19.15
CA ALA A 90 0.35 -1.48 -17.84
C ALA A 90 0.06 0.01 -17.55
N ARG A 91 0.24 0.91 -18.52
CA ARG A 91 -0.11 2.34 -18.39
C ARG A 91 -1.61 2.54 -18.19
N SER A 92 -2.45 1.82 -18.93
CA SER A 92 -3.90 1.83 -18.71
C SER A 92 -4.28 1.35 -17.32
N LEU A 93 -3.63 0.30 -16.82
CA LEU A 93 -3.85 -0.22 -15.47
C LEU A 93 -3.42 0.79 -14.38
N ILE A 94 -2.32 1.51 -14.57
CA ILE A 94 -1.91 2.62 -13.67
C ILE A 94 -3.05 3.63 -13.56
N ALA A 95 -3.63 4.06 -14.69
CA ALA A 95 -4.70 5.05 -14.69
C ALA A 95 -5.95 4.54 -13.95
N ALA A 96 -6.35 3.28 -14.18
CA ALA A 96 -7.48 2.66 -13.50
C ALA A 96 -7.27 2.56 -11.98
N ILE A 97 -6.13 2.00 -11.55
CA ILE A 97 -5.78 1.87 -10.13
C ILE A 97 -5.75 3.22 -9.41
N VAL A 98 -5.18 4.25 -10.06
CA VAL A 98 -5.14 5.60 -9.47
C VAL A 98 -6.54 6.17 -9.33
N SER A 99 -7.40 6.01 -10.34
CA SER A 99 -8.79 6.45 -10.29
C SER A 99 -9.55 5.79 -9.14
N ASP A 100 -9.51 4.45 -9.07
CA ASP A 100 -10.27 3.68 -8.08
C ASP A 100 -9.78 3.97 -6.65
N LEU A 101 -8.46 3.96 -6.44
CA LEU A 101 -7.91 4.22 -5.12
C LEU A 101 -8.09 5.66 -4.66
N ASN A 102 -8.21 6.64 -5.56
CA ASN A 102 -8.50 8.02 -5.17
C ASN A 102 -9.88 8.15 -4.53
N GLU A 103 -10.89 7.45 -5.06
CA GLU A 103 -12.23 7.42 -4.47
C GLU A 103 -12.20 6.81 -3.07
N VAL A 104 -11.49 5.67 -2.93
CA VAL A 104 -11.31 4.99 -1.64
C VAL A 104 -10.57 5.88 -0.64
N ILE A 105 -9.43 6.45 -1.03
CA ILE A 105 -8.63 7.36 -0.18
C ILE A 105 -9.47 8.55 0.28
N GLY A 106 -10.32 9.11 -0.58
CA GLY A 106 -11.20 10.22 -0.22
C GLY A 106 -12.19 9.90 0.91
N ARG A 107 -12.53 8.63 1.12
CA ARG A 107 -13.50 8.16 2.13
C ARG A 107 -12.86 7.70 3.43
N LEU A 108 -11.56 7.45 3.45
CA LEU A 108 -10.88 6.87 4.61
C LEU A 108 -10.50 7.92 5.66
N PRO A 109 -10.38 7.54 6.94
CA PRO A 109 -9.79 8.39 7.97
C PRO A 109 -8.27 8.53 7.79
N SER A 110 -7.71 9.66 8.23
CA SER A 110 -6.26 9.88 8.25
C SER A 110 -5.66 9.45 9.58
N VAL A 111 -4.49 8.78 9.54
CA VAL A 111 -3.65 8.61 10.73
C VAL A 111 -3.04 9.95 11.12
N ARG A 112 -3.15 10.32 12.39
CA ARG A 112 -2.54 11.50 13.00
C ARG A 112 -1.65 11.08 14.17
N ARG A 113 -0.77 11.99 14.58
CA ARG A 113 0.12 11.80 15.74
C ARG A 113 -0.20 12.82 16.81
N LEU A 114 -0.22 12.35 18.05
CA LEU A 114 -0.26 13.16 19.26
C LEU A 114 1.03 12.91 20.03
N SER A 115 1.84 13.94 20.20
CA SER A 115 3.06 13.83 21.01
C SER A 115 2.72 13.99 22.49
N VAL A 116 3.06 12.97 23.30
CA VAL A 116 2.90 12.95 24.75
C VAL A 116 4.28 12.93 25.43
N SER A 117 4.48 13.81 26.40
CA SER A 117 5.79 13.99 27.06
C SER A 117 6.09 12.96 28.15
N ARG A 118 5.11 12.12 28.50
CA ARG A 118 5.18 11.10 29.54
C ARG A 118 4.26 9.94 29.18
N ASP A 119 4.50 8.81 29.83
CA ASP A 119 3.60 7.66 29.78
C ASP A 119 2.19 8.11 30.17
N THR A 120 1.22 7.80 29.32
CA THR A 120 -0.14 8.34 29.44
C THR A 120 -1.16 7.22 29.29
N ASP A 121 -2.28 7.37 30.00
CA ASP A 121 -3.38 6.41 29.93
C ASP A 121 -4.07 6.47 28.56
N ALA A 122 -4.11 5.34 27.85
CA ALA A 122 -4.76 5.23 26.55
C ALA A 122 -6.25 5.60 26.60
N TRP A 123 -6.95 5.27 27.69
CA TRP A 123 -8.35 5.62 27.90
C TRP A 123 -8.54 7.13 28.06
N LEU A 124 -7.60 7.81 28.71
CA LEU A 124 -7.64 9.26 28.89
C LEU A 124 -7.40 9.99 27.55
N ILE A 125 -6.46 9.50 26.74
CA ILE A 125 -6.28 10.01 25.37
C ILE A 125 -7.54 9.73 24.54
N ALA A 126 -8.11 8.53 24.63
CA ALA A 126 -9.33 8.18 23.89
C ALA A 126 -10.51 9.08 24.26
N GLN A 127 -10.69 9.43 25.54
CA GLN A 127 -11.70 10.40 25.98
C GLN A 127 -11.45 11.79 25.39
N HIS A 128 -10.21 12.27 25.43
CA HIS A 128 -9.85 13.56 24.84
C HIS A 128 -10.15 13.60 23.34
N LEU A 129 -9.79 12.54 22.60
CA LEU A 129 -10.01 12.45 21.15
C LEU A 129 -11.47 12.23 20.76
N SER A 130 -12.27 11.59 21.62
CA SER A 130 -13.69 11.34 21.37
C SER A 130 -14.56 12.59 21.56
N GLY A 131 -14.06 13.60 22.28
CA GLY A 131 -14.77 14.84 22.56
C GLY A 131 -16.16 14.58 23.13
N ASP A 132 -17.18 15.21 22.52
CA ASP A 132 -18.58 15.10 22.94
C ASP A 132 -19.31 13.86 22.40
N THR A 133 -18.61 12.94 21.73
CA THR A 133 -19.21 11.73 21.17
C THR A 133 -18.78 10.48 21.94
N PRO A 134 -19.37 10.19 23.12
CA PRO A 134 -18.96 9.07 23.97
C PRO A 134 -19.13 7.71 23.29
N ALA A 135 -20.04 7.58 22.34
CA ALA A 135 -20.20 6.37 21.53
C ALA A 135 -18.95 5.98 20.71
N ARG A 136 -18.01 6.90 20.49
CA ARG A 136 -16.74 6.63 19.77
C ARG A 136 -15.62 6.14 20.69
N LEU A 137 -15.77 6.27 22.02
CA LEU A 137 -14.69 6.09 22.98
C LEU A 137 -14.01 4.72 22.88
N GLU A 138 -14.79 3.64 22.92
CA GLU A 138 -14.24 2.28 22.86
C GLU A 138 -13.54 2.00 21.53
N ALA A 139 -14.09 2.51 20.42
CA ALA A 139 -13.48 2.33 19.10
C ALA A 139 -12.18 3.12 18.95
N VAL A 140 -12.08 4.32 19.55
CA VAL A 140 -10.84 5.12 19.58
C VAL A 140 -9.81 4.46 20.49
N TYR A 141 -10.23 3.96 21.65
CA TYR A 141 -9.35 3.22 22.56
C TYR A 141 -8.76 1.97 21.89
N ALA A 142 -9.60 1.16 21.24
CA ALA A 142 -9.16 -0.03 20.53
C ALA A 142 -8.18 0.31 19.40
N ASP A 143 -8.41 1.39 18.64
CA ASP A 143 -7.48 1.87 17.60
C ASP A 143 -6.14 2.32 18.19
N LEU A 144 -6.15 3.08 19.30
CA LEU A 144 -4.94 3.52 19.98
C LEU A 144 -4.07 2.34 20.43
N VAL A 145 -4.68 1.33 21.06
CA VAL A 145 -3.95 0.14 21.52
C VAL A 145 -3.41 -0.65 20.34
N ALA A 146 -4.26 -0.94 19.35
CA ALA A 146 -3.87 -1.75 18.19
C ALA A 146 -2.75 -1.12 17.35
N ARG A 147 -2.73 0.22 17.25
CA ARG A 147 -1.78 0.94 16.38
C ARG A 147 -0.43 1.21 17.03
N ASN A 148 -0.40 1.34 18.35
CA ASN A 148 0.82 1.68 19.10
C ASN A 148 1.44 0.48 19.84
N ASP A 149 0.73 -0.65 19.91
CA ASP A 149 1.15 -1.91 20.53
C ASP A 149 1.88 -1.73 21.88
N PRO A 150 1.24 -1.06 22.86
CA PRO A 150 1.87 -0.84 24.16
C PRO A 150 2.02 -2.15 24.93
N SER A 151 3.04 -2.24 25.79
CA SER A 151 3.25 -3.42 26.66
C SER A 151 2.07 -3.70 27.60
N HIS A 152 1.28 -2.67 27.92
CA HIS A 152 0.02 -2.80 28.62
C HIS A 152 -1.04 -1.95 27.93
N PRO A 153 -2.26 -2.45 27.62
CA PRO A 153 -3.27 -1.72 26.86
C PRO A 153 -3.66 -0.35 27.43
N ALA A 154 -3.54 -0.16 28.73
CA ALA A 154 -3.80 1.13 29.37
C ALA A 154 -2.60 2.10 29.38
N GLN A 155 -1.38 1.67 29.06
CA GLN A 155 -0.18 2.50 29.24
C GLN A 155 0.52 2.74 27.91
N LEU A 156 0.27 3.91 27.31
CA LEU A 156 1.00 4.34 26.13
C LEU A 156 2.32 4.98 26.56
N PRO A 157 3.45 4.56 25.96
CA PRO A 157 4.75 5.15 26.27
C PRO A 157 4.81 6.62 25.85
N ALA A 158 5.67 7.39 26.51
CA ALA A 158 6.02 8.74 26.07
C ALA A 158 6.51 8.74 24.60
N GLY A 159 6.16 9.77 23.84
CA GLY A 159 6.52 9.92 22.42
C GLY A 159 5.34 10.22 21.52
N ASP A 160 5.43 9.80 20.26
CA ASP A 160 4.38 10.01 19.27
C ASP A 160 3.37 8.86 19.31
N VAL A 161 2.14 9.16 19.70
CA VAL A 161 1.02 8.23 19.69
C VAL A 161 0.22 8.41 18.40
N GLU A 162 0.08 7.35 17.63
CA GLU A 162 -0.68 7.33 16.38
C GLU A 162 -2.16 7.00 16.64
N PHE A 163 -3.07 7.68 15.94
CA PHE A 163 -4.52 7.43 16.02
C PHE A 163 -5.23 7.76 14.70
N LEU A 164 -6.41 7.19 14.48
CA LEU A 164 -7.29 7.54 13.36
C LEU A 164 -8.11 8.79 13.65
N GLU A 165 -7.88 9.83 12.88
CA GLU A 165 -8.71 11.03 12.83
C GLU A 165 -9.96 10.74 11.99
N ARG A 166 -11.09 10.56 12.68
CA ARG A 166 -12.41 10.36 12.07
C ARG A 166 -13.14 11.72 12.05
N SER A 167 -13.35 12.26 10.86
CA SER A 167 -14.21 13.44 10.62
C SER A 167 -15.65 13.17 11.02
#